data_AF-A0A3N4JCG5-F1
#
_entry.id   AF-A0A3N4JCG5-F1
#
_cell.length_a   1.000
_cell.length_b   1.000
_cell.length_c   1.000
_cell.angle_alpha   90.00
_cell.angle_beta   90.00
_cell.angle_gamma   90.00
#
_symmetry.space_group_name_H-M   'P 1'
#
loop_
_entity.id
_entity.type
_entity.pdbx_description
1 polymer ?
#
loop_
_entity_poly.entity_id
_entity_poly.type
_entity_poly.pdbx_seq_one_letter_code
_entity_poly.pdbx_strand_id
1 'polypeptide(L)'
;MNNSLFERYITNHLILVFGSHPTLFTHNLMGSHKTLTILKLLQDNNITPSLIPTGCTSLIKPLDVSINNLFKELMRDLTNQNIFELESMEDFEK
;
A
#
# COMPACT_ATOMS: atom_id res chain seq x y z
N MET A 1 6.19 -8.59 -0.29
CA MET A 1 5.47 -9.51 -1.19
C MET A 1 6.48 -10.23 -2.08
N ASN A 2 6.31 -11.52 -2.36
CA ASN A 2 7.15 -12.19 -3.36
C ASN A 2 6.51 -12.10 -4.76
N ASN A 3 7.17 -12.65 -5.77
CA ASN A 3 6.71 -12.57 -7.17
C ASN A 3 5.32 -13.21 -7.35
N SER A 4 5.11 -14.43 -6.85
CA SER A 4 3.86 -15.17 -7.05
C SER A 4 2.67 -14.53 -6.35
N LEU A 5 2.88 -13.96 -5.17
CA LEU A 5 1.85 -13.20 -4.47
C LEU A 5 1.49 -11.90 -5.22
N PHE A 6 2.48 -11.20 -5.79
CA PHE A 6 2.21 -9.98 -6.54
C PHE A 6 1.48 -10.27 -7.85
N GLU A 7 1.87 -11.34 -8.56
CA GLU A 7 1.19 -11.79 -9.76
C GLU A 7 -0.27 -12.15 -9.48
N ARG A 8 -0.53 -12.95 -8.43
CA ARG A 8 -1.90 -13.27 -8.00
C ARG A 8 -2.70 -12.02 -7.65
N TYR A 9 -2.07 -11.04 -7.01
CA TYR A 9 -2.73 -9.79 -6.66
C TYR A 9 -3.15 -9.00 -7.92
N ILE A 10 -2.27 -8.89 -8.92
CA ILE A 10 -2.58 -8.22 -10.18
C ILE A 10 -3.74 -8.93 -10.89
N THR A 11 -3.67 -10.25 -11.03
CA THR A 11 -4.67 -11.04 -11.74
C THR A 11 -6.03 -11.03 -11.05
N ASN A 12 -6.05 -11.22 -9.73
CA ASN A 12 -7.31 -11.44 -9.01
C ASN A 12 -7.98 -10.15 -8.54
N HIS A 13 -7.29 -9.01 -8.56
CA HIS A 13 -7.84 -7.76 -8.06
C HIS A 13 -7.64 -6.62 -9.05
N LEU A 14 -6.43 -6.42 -9.53
CA LEU A 14 -6.07 -5.20 -10.26
C LEU A 14 -6.68 -5.17 -11.66
N ILE A 15 -6.48 -6.25 -12.43
CA ILE A 15 -7.02 -6.39 -13.79
C ILE A 15 -8.56 -6.40 -13.77
N LEU A 16 -9.16 -7.11 -12.79
CA LEU A 16 -10.61 -7.18 -12.68
C LEU A 16 -11.26 -5.83 -12.40
N VAL A 17 -10.60 -4.96 -11.62
CA VAL A 17 -11.12 -3.63 -11.28
C VAL A 17 -11.01 -2.66 -12.44
N PHE A 18 -9.90 -2.69 -13.19
CA PHE A 18 -9.67 -1.74 -14.28
C PHE A 18 -10.22 -2.19 -15.64
N GLY A 19 -10.50 -3.48 -15.81
CA GLY A 19 -11.00 -4.02 -17.06
C GLY A 19 -10.03 -3.75 -18.22
N SER A 20 -10.56 -3.27 -19.34
CA SER A 20 -9.78 -2.96 -20.56
C SER A 20 -9.26 -1.52 -20.63
N HIS A 21 -9.49 -0.71 -19.59
CA HIS A 21 -9.15 0.71 -19.62
C HIS A 21 -7.64 0.94 -19.53
N PRO A 22 -7.08 1.84 -20.37
CA PRO A 22 -5.72 2.32 -20.20
C PRO A 22 -5.54 2.88 -18.79
N THR A 23 -4.65 2.25 -18.02
CA THR A 23 -4.50 2.52 -16.59
C THR A 23 -3.06 2.84 -16.25
N LEU A 24 -2.83 3.91 -15.49
CA LEU A 24 -1.53 4.19 -14.88
C LEU A 24 -1.48 3.56 -13.50
N PHE A 25 -0.57 2.59 -13.29
CA PHE A 25 -0.43 1.90 -12.01
C PHE A 25 0.82 2.37 -11.26
N THR A 26 0.64 3.35 -10.37
CA THR A 26 1.71 3.93 -9.57
C THR A 26 2.03 3.10 -8.34
N HIS A 27 3.27 2.62 -8.21
CA HIS A 27 3.70 1.79 -7.08
C HIS A 27 5.22 1.89 -6.85
N ASN A 28 5.70 1.38 -5.72
CA ASN A 28 7.12 1.46 -5.36
C ASN A 28 7.99 0.51 -6.20
N LEU A 29 9.21 0.96 -6.49
CA LEU A 29 10.25 0.14 -7.09
C LEU A 29 10.70 -0.94 -6.10
N MET A 30 10.23 -2.17 -6.31
CA MET A 30 10.60 -3.34 -5.52
C MET A 30 10.93 -4.50 -6.46
N GLY A 31 11.85 -5.38 -6.05
CA GLY A 31 12.36 -6.47 -6.89
C GLY A 31 11.27 -7.33 -7.52
N SER A 32 10.25 -7.70 -6.74
CA SER A 32 9.13 -8.51 -7.19
C SER A 32 8.16 -7.80 -8.14
N HIS A 33 8.18 -6.47 -8.20
CA HIS A 33 7.27 -5.69 -9.02
C HIS A 33 7.81 -5.44 -10.44
N LYS A 34 9.11 -5.68 -10.66
CA LYS A 34 9.82 -5.34 -11.92
C LYS A 34 10.33 -6.57 -12.68
N THR A 35 9.79 -7.76 -12.39
CA THR A 35 10.15 -8.95 -13.17
C THR A 35 9.55 -8.86 -14.56
N LEU A 36 10.17 -9.51 -15.54
CA LEU A 36 9.68 -9.52 -16.92
C LEU A 36 8.25 -10.07 -17.01
N THR A 37 7.92 -11.11 -16.24
CA THR A 37 6.58 -11.69 -16.16
C THR A 37 5.54 -10.65 -15.73
N ILE A 38 5.84 -9.89 -14.68
CA ILE A 38 4.92 -8.88 -14.15
C ILE A 38 4.76 -7.71 -15.12
N LEU A 39 5.85 -7.20 -15.68
CA LEU A 39 5.80 -6.10 -16.64
C LEU A 39 5.00 -6.48 -17.90
N LYS A 40 5.17 -7.72 -18.37
CA LYS A 40 4.40 -8.25 -19.49
C LYS A 40 2.92 -8.41 -19.14
N LEU A 41 2.60 -8.98 -17.96
CA LEU A 41 1.23 -9.10 -17.49
C LEU A 41 0.51 -7.75 -17.45
N LEU A 42 1.17 -6.70 -16.95
CA LEU A 42 0.61 -5.35 -16.91
C LEU A 42 0.40 -4.79 -18.33
N GLN A 43 1.40 -4.94 -19.21
CA GLN A 43 1.32 -4.47 -20.59
C GLN A 43 0.20 -5.14 -21.37
N ASP A 44 0.06 -6.47 -21.25
CA ASP A 44 -0.97 -7.26 -21.94
C ASP A 44 -2.39 -6.87 -21.48
N ASN A 45 -2.53 -6.15 -20.37
CA ASN A 45 -3.80 -5.66 -19.81
C ASN A 45 -3.95 -4.13 -19.87
N ASN A 46 -3.21 -3.44 -20.75
CA ASN A 46 -3.25 -1.97 -20.91
C ASN A 46 -2.90 -1.18 -19.64
N ILE A 47 -2.06 -1.75 -18.77
CA ILE A 47 -1.61 -1.10 -17.55
C ILE A 47 -0.17 -0.61 -17.74
N THR A 48 0.03 0.69 -17.64
CA THR A 48 1.35 1.33 -17.65
C THR A 48 1.87 1.44 -16.22
N PRO A 49 2.96 0.76 -15.84
CA PRO A 49 3.54 0.89 -14.51
C PRO A 49 4.25 2.25 -14.36
N SER A 50 3.96 2.96 -13.26
CA SER A 50 4.69 4.17 -12.84
C SER A 50 5.45 3.87 -11.56
N LEU A 51 6.76 3.65 -11.68
CA LEU A 51 7.60 3.19 -10.58
C LEU A 51 8.18 4.35 -9.79
N ILE A 52 7.87 4.40 -8.49
CA ILE A 52 8.43 5.39 -7.57
C ILE A 52 9.82 4.93 -7.12
N PRO A 53 10.87 5.77 -7.29
CA PRO A 53 12.21 5.45 -6.85
C PRO A 53 12.30 5.12 -5.36
N THR A 54 13.22 4.23 -5.02
CA THR A 54 13.53 3.89 -3.63
C THR A 54 13.92 5.15 -2.85
N GLY A 55 13.42 5.27 -1.62
CA GLY A 55 13.67 6.43 -0.76
C GLY A 55 12.74 7.62 -1.02
N CYS A 56 11.97 7.63 -2.11
CA CYS A 56 11.04 8.70 -2.42
C CYS A 56 9.59 8.38 -2.02
N THR A 57 9.28 7.18 -1.52
CA THR A 57 7.89 6.76 -1.29
C THR A 57 7.16 7.67 -0.30
N SER A 58 7.78 8.03 0.82
CA SER A 58 7.21 8.98 1.78
C SER A 58 7.03 10.40 1.26
N LEU A 59 7.65 10.74 0.12
CA LEU A 59 7.63 12.08 -0.46
C LEU A 59 6.61 12.19 -1.60
N ILE A 60 6.54 11.18 -2.46
CA ILE A 60 5.79 11.27 -3.72
C ILE A 60 4.78 10.15 -3.94
N LYS A 61 4.74 9.11 -3.09
CA LYS A 61 3.74 8.05 -3.23
C LYS A 61 2.40 8.54 -2.67
N PRO A 62 1.35 8.68 -3.48
CA PRO A 62 0.07 9.25 -3.01
C PRO A 62 -0.49 8.50 -1.80
N LEU A 63 -0.43 7.16 -1.83
CA LEU A 63 -0.87 6.32 -0.72
C LEU A 63 -0.11 6.62 0.57
N ASP A 64 1.20 6.86 0.52
CA ASP A 64 2.00 7.10 1.72
C ASP A 64 1.77 8.53 2.25
N VAL A 65 1.83 9.52 1.36
CA VAL A 65 1.73 10.95 1.70
C VAL A 65 0.32 11.32 2.16
N SER A 66 -0.71 10.87 1.43
CA SER A 66 -2.08 11.38 1.60
C SER A 66 -2.96 10.50 2.47
N ILE A 67 -2.68 9.20 2.56
CA ILE A 67 -3.57 8.24 3.25
C ILE A 67 -2.88 7.62 4.46
N ASN A 68 -1.74 6.94 4.25
CA ASN A 68 -1.10 6.16 5.30
C ASN A 68 -0.64 7.03 6.47
N ASN A 69 -0.14 8.24 6.20
CA ASN A 69 0.27 9.15 7.28
C ASN A 69 -0.92 9.49 8.18
N LEU A 70 -2.01 10.03 7.60
CA LEU A 70 -3.23 10.36 8.35
C LEU A 70 -3.81 9.14 9.07
N PHE A 71 -3.87 8.00 8.40
CA PHE A 71 -4.38 6.77 8.99
C PHE A 71 -3.53 6.30 10.19
N LYS A 72 -2.20 6.37 10.09
CA LYS A 72 -1.30 6.01 11.19
C LYS A 72 -1.44 6.96 12.37
N GLU A 73 -1.63 8.26 12.12
CA GLU A 73 -1.86 9.24 13.18
C GLU A 73 -3.16 8.95 13.93
N LEU A 74 -4.25 8.72 13.19
CA LEU A 74 -5.54 8.33 13.79
C LEU A 74 -5.41 7.06 14.64
N MET A 75 -4.76 6.02 14.12
CA MET A 75 -4.58 4.77 14.85
C MET A 75 -3.73 4.97 16.12
N ARG A 76 -2.70 5.81 16.06
CA ARG A 76 -1.87 6.14 17.22
C ARG A 76 -2.68 6.87 18.27
N ASP A 77 -3.47 7.86 17.90
CA ASP A 77 -4.25 8.66 18.85
C ASP A 77 -5.29 7.80 19.56
N LEU A 78 -6.01 6.94 18.82
CA LEU A 78 -6.94 5.97 19.41
C LEU A 78 -6.26 4.96 20.34
N THR A 79 -5.06 4.49 19.96
CA THR A 79 -4.29 3.55 20.78
C THR A 79 -3.84 4.23 22.08
N ASN A 80 -3.36 5.47 22.01
CA ASN A 80 -2.92 6.23 23.17
C ASN A 80 -4.07 6.54 24.13
N GLN A 81 -5.25 6.89 23.60
CA GLN A 81 -6.45 7.08 24.41
C GLN A 81 -6.81 5.82 25.19
N ASN A 82 -6.81 4.67 24.52
CA ASN A 82 -7.13 3.39 25.16
C ASN A 82 -6.10 3.02 26.26
N ILE A 83 -4.81 3.23 25.99
CA ILE A 83 -3.75 3.02 26.99
C ILE A 83 -3.99 3.90 28.21
N PHE A 84 -4.26 5.19 28.01
CA PHE A 84 -4.50 6.13 29.10
C PHE A 84 -5.73 5.74 29.94
N GLU A 85 -6.82 5.31 29.28
CA GLU A 85 -8.01 4.81 29.98
C GLU A 85 -7.69 3.60 30.86
N LEU A 86 -6.97 2.61 30.32
CA LEU A 86 -6.57 1.41 31.07
C LEU A 86 -5.65 1.74 32.26
N GLU A 87 -4.64 2.58 32.05
CA GLU A 87 -3.70 2.99 33.10
C GLU A 87 -4.43 3.78 34.21
N SER A 88 -5.37 4.65 33.84
CA SER A 88 -6.15 5.40 34.82
C SER A 88 -7.03 4.50 35.70
N MET A 89 -7.61 3.43 35.14
CA MET A 89 -8.43 2.48 35.89
C MET A 89 -7.61 1.64 36.88
N GLU A 90 -6.40 1.21 36.49
CA GLU A 90 -5.49 0.47 37.39
C GLU A 90 -5.04 1.31 38.60
N ASP A 91 -4.84 2.61 38.41
CA ASP A 91 -4.48 3.53 39.49
C ASP A 91 -5.63 3.78 40.49
N PHE A 92 -6.90 3.58 40.08
CA PHE A 92 -8.05 3.65 40.99
C PHE A 92 -8.30 2.38 41.80
N GLU A 93 -7.79 1.22 41.36
CA GLU A 93 -7.97 -0.09 42.02
C GLU A 93 -6.87 -0.45 43.03
N LYS A 94 -5.84 0.40 43.18
CA LYS A 94 -4.75 0.28 44.17
C LYS A 94 -5.02 1.06 45.45
#